data_AF-A0A8S2YYG2-F1
#
_entry.id   AF-A0A8S2YYG2-F1
#
_cell.length_a   1.000
_cell.length_b   1.000
_cell.length_c   1.000
_cell.angle_alpha   90.00
_cell.angle_beta   90.00
_cell.angle_gamma   90.00
#
_symmetry.space_group_name_H-M   'P 1'
#
loop_
_entity.id
_entity.type
_entity.pdbx_description
1 polymer ?
#
loop_
_entity_poly.entity_id
_entity_poly.type
_entity_poly.pdbx_seq_one_letter_code
_entity_poly.pdbx_strand_id
1 'polypeptide(L)'
;MDLANFIDSSYYTLLNTNKCQNELIRSERMCRLDLRRWGIFFIQKNHYYLVAPGDHLDWLIPTQKPRILICHDESTFRSGEMTSRRWMSNETAPFFSKGRGRSLMLSDFMVCHPSGPFFYLNENEWHKTITKYPDLLQNNDINYIDRTSTAAINVGADAYFDNETVLSQFHRLFKMLEFKTDYKDHDIDILVDNARTHTARQYNLNDFGKNIGSRCPVDVIEHYDENDIKKTIQCFFSSGPHQNKSKGLLQLAKELNIILPAKCSLSQLRELLSEDPAFQTKTKLENLAKTFNINIIYSPKFHCELNPIEGLWCNMKRFVRQRNDQQYNTMVLLIEQSRDHFVNIDLYKKLFRRFWQTCEAYRD
;
A
#
# COMPACT_ATOMS: atom_id res chain seq x y z
N MET A 1 -20.03 -7.98 18.76
CA MET A 1 -18.68 -8.22 19.30
C MET A 1 -17.99 -6.88 19.31
N ASP A 2 -17.49 -6.42 20.45
CA ASP A 2 -16.74 -5.15 20.52
C ASP A 2 -15.55 -5.20 19.54
N LEU A 3 -15.38 -4.13 18.76
CA LEU A 3 -14.36 -4.00 17.70
C LEU A 3 -12.96 -4.29 18.25
N ALA A 4 -12.68 -3.86 19.48
CA ALA A 4 -11.39 -4.10 20.11
C ALA A 4 -11.18 -5.60 20.40
N ASN A 5 -12.22 -6.30 20.87
CA ASN A 5 -12.20 -7.74 21.08
C ASN A 5 -12.04 -8.53 19.76
N PHE A 6 -12.64 -8.05 18.66
CA PHE A 6 -12.46 -8.66 17.34
C PHE A 6 -11.02 -8.49 16.81
N ILE A 7 -10.45 -7.28 16.90
CA ILE A 7 -9.07 -7.00 16.48
C ILE A 7 -8.09 -7.83 17.34
N ASP A 8 -8.32 -7.87 18.64
CA ASP A 8 -7.48 -8.59 19.60
C ASP A 8 -7.47 -10.11 19.31
N SER A 9 -8.65 -10.71 19.13
CA SER A 9 -8.75 -12.13 18.77
C SER A 9 -8.14 -12.43 17.38
N SER A 10 -8.30 -11.53 16.42
CA SER A 10 -7.75 -11.68 15.07
C SER A 10 -6.23 -11.63 15.05
N TYR A 11 -5.60 -10.75 15.84
CA TYR A 11 -4.15 -10.64 15.94
C TYR A 11 -3.50 -11.93 16.47
N TYR A 12 -4.03 -12.49 17.56
CA TYR A 12 -3.50 -13.74 18.14
C TYR A 12 -3.69 -14.94 17.20
N THR A 13 -4.84 -14.97 16.49
CA THR A 13 -5.12 -15.97 15.46
C THR A 13 -4.13 -15.88 14.30
N LEU A 14 -3.84 -14.67 13.81
CA LEU A 14 -2.91 -14.45 12.70
C LEU A 14 -1.46 -14.78 13.06
N LEU A 15 -1.04 -14.47 14.29
CA LEU A 15 0.31 -14.73 14.77
C LEU A 15 0.51 -16.13 15.34
N ASN A 16 -0.56 -16.93 15.41
CA ASN A 16 -0.55 -18.27 15.99
C ASN A 16 0.02 -18.28 17.41
N THR A 17 -0.32 -17.25 18.19
CA THR A 17 0.16 -17.04 19.57
C THR A 17 -1.02 -17.05 20.52
N ASN A 18 -0.85 -17.65 21.70
CA ASN A 18 -1.89 -17.64 22.72
C ASN A 18 -1.89 -16.31 23.48
N LYS A 19 -3.08 -15.78 23.74
CA LYS A 19 -3.26 -14.57 24.56
C LYS A 19 -2.85 -14.87 26.01
N CYS A 20 -1.69 -14.36 26.43
CA CYS A 20 -1.14 -14.62 27.77
C CYS A 20 -1.70 -13.69 28.87
N GLN A 21 -2.32 -12.57 28.50
CA GLN A 21 -2.85 -11.56 29.42
C GLN A 21 -4.23 -11.09 28.96
N ASN A 22 -5.10 -10.66 29.89
CA ASN A 22 -6.44 -10.15 29.58
C ASN A 22 -6.47 -8.73 28.98
N GLU A 23 -5.30 -8.14 28.73
CA GLU A 23 -5.19 -6.83 28.08
C GLU A 23 -5.51 -6.94 26.58
N LEU A 24 -6.15 -5.92 26.02
CA LEU A 24 -6.37 -5.81 24.58
C LEU A 24 -5.07 -5.33 23.92
N ILE A 25 -4.67 -5.94 22.80
CA ILE A 25 -3.53 -5.51 21.99
C ILE A 25 -3.66 -4.05 21.56
N ARG A 26 -4.90 -3.59 21.34
CA ARG A 26 -5.27 -2.18 21.20
C ARG A 26 -6.60 -1.94 21.90
N SER A 27 -6.66 -0.89 22.71
CA SER A 27 -7.93 -0.48 23.33
C SER A 27 -8.89 0.10 22.27
N GLU A 28 -10.20 -0.06 22.49
CA GLU A 28 -11.24 0.51 21.62
C GLU A 28 -11.04 2.02 21.41
N ARG A 29 -10.66 2.73 22.48
CA ARG A 29 -10.32 4.15 22.44
C ARG A 29 -9.19 4.46 21.45
N MET A 30 -8.13 3.64 21.41
CA MET A 30 -7.01 3.85 20.50
C MET A 30 -7.41 3.60 19.06
N CYS A 31 -8.18 2.54 18.79
CA CYS A 31 -8.74 2.29 17.45
C CYS A 31 -9.62 3.47 16.98
N ARG A 32 -10.50 3.99 17.85
CA ARG A 32 -11.32 5.17 17.53
C ARG A 32 -10.47 6.43 17.29
N LEU A 33 -9.39 6.63 18.03
CA LEU A 33 -8.47 7.76 17.81
C LEU A 33 -7.74 7.65 16.47
N ASP A 34 -7.23 6.46 16.11
CA ASP A 34 -6.59 6.21 14.82
C ASP A 34 -7.58 6.45 13.67
N LEU A 35 -8.81 5.97 13.81
CA LEU A 35 -9.88 6.16 12.82
C LEU A 35 -10.28 7.62 12.69
N ARG A 36 -10.42 8.36 13.81
CA ARG A 36 -10.69 9.80 13.77
C ARG A 36 -9.56 10.58 13.10
N ARG A 37 -8.30 10.27 13.43
CA ARG A 37 -7.13 10.88 12.78
C ARG A 37 -7.08 10.58 11.29
N TRP A 38 -7.41 9.36 10.90
CA TRP A 38 -7.46 8.98 9.49
C TRP A 38 -8.66 9.62 8.76
N GLY A 39 -9.81 9.73 9.42
CA GLY A 39 -10.99 10.42 8.90
C GLY A 39 -10.75 11.90 8.59
N ILE A 40 -9.70 12.53 9.16
CA ILE A 40 -9.29 13.90 8.86
C ILE A 40 -8.94 14.06 7.38
N PHE A 41 -8.28 13.06 6.76
CA PHE A 41 -7.95 13.09 5.33
C PHE A 41 -9.20 13.22 4.45
N PHE A 42 -10.35 12.78 4.96
CA PHE A 42 -11.62 12.73 4.26
C PHE A 42 -12.66 13.72 4.79
N ILE A 43 -12.24 14.70 5.61
CA ILE A 43 -13.11 15.81 6.04
C ILE A 43 -13.63 16.58 4.83
N GLN A 44 -12.76 16.75 3.83
CA GLN A 44 -13.03 17.47 2.60
C GLN A 44 -13.64 16.56 1.50
N LYS A 45 -14.66 15.77 1.87
CA LYS A 45 -15.36 14.83 0.97
C LYS A 45 -15.82 15.48 -0.36
N ASN A 46 -16.12 16.78 -0.33
CA ASN A 46 -16.57 17.59 -1.47
C ASN A 46 -15.52 17.76 -2.59
N HIS A 47 -14.27 17.37 -2.35
CA HIS A 47 -13.21 17.32 -3.36
C HIS A 47 -13.20 16.02 -4.16
N TYR A 48 -13.85 14.95 -3.69
CA TYR A 48 -13.82 13.64 -4.33
C TYR A 48 -15.10 13.36 -5.11
N TYR A 49 -14.99 12.49 -6.11
CA TYR A 49 -16.14 11.90 -6.76
C TYR A 49 -16.85 10.95 -5.79
N LEU A 50 -18.17 11.11 -5.67
CA LEU A 50 -19.01 10.29 -4.80
C LEU A 50 -20.05 9.55 -5.61
N VAL A 51 -20.61 8.50 -5.04
CA VAL A 51 -21.77 7.81 -5.62
C VAL A 51 -23.01 8.22 -4.83
N ALA A 52 -24.02 8.75 -5.51
CA ALA A 52 -25.26 9.23 -4.92
C ALA A 52 -25.93 8.15 -4.06
N PRO A 53 -26.65 8.48 -2.98
CA PRO A 53 -27.42 7.50 -2.22
C PRO A 53 -28.65 7.01 -3.02
N GLY A 54 -29.16 5.82 -2.68
CA GLY A 54 -30.35 5.24 -3.31
C GLY A 54 -30.05 4.11 -4.30
N ASP A 55 -31.08 3.69 -5.04
CA ASP A 55 -31.00 2.54 -5.96
C ASP A 55 -30.18 2.85 -7.22
N HIS A 56 -30.14 4.11 -7.63
CA HIS A 56 -29.34 4.57 -8.76
C HIS A 56 -27.87 4.75 -8.33
N LEU A 57 -26.94 4.35 -9.21
CA LEU A 57 -25.49 4.42 -8.98
C LEU A 57 -24.88 5.60 -9.77
N ASP A 58 -25.46 6.79 -9.60
CA ASP A 58 -25.01 7.99 -10.29
C ASP A 58 -23.83 8.64 -9.59
N TRP A 59 -22.94 9.24 -10.37
CA TRP A 59 -21.79 9.98 -9.87
C TRP A 59 -22.18 11.40 -9.46
N LEU A 60 -21.73 11.79 -8.27
CA LEU A 60 -21.73 13.17 -7.80
C LEU A 60 -20.32 13.75 -8.05
N ILE A 61 -20.28 14.84 -8.83
CA ILE A 61 -19.05 15.52 -9.20
C ILE A 61 -18.57 16.40 -8.01
N PRO A 62 -17.26 16.53 -7.78
CA PRO A 62 -16.70 17.44 -6.79
C PRO A 62 -17.22 18.87 -6.95
N THR A 63 -17.45 19.57 -5.83
CA THR A 63 -17.83 20.99 -5.81
C THR A 63 -16.65 21.92 -5.55
N GLN A 64 -15.50 21.34 -5.21
CA GLN A 64 -14.23 22.01 -4.93
C GLN A 64 -13.15 21.53 -5.91
N LYS A 65 -11.90 21.99 -5.75
CA LYS A 65 -10.76 21.51 -6.55
C LYS A 65 -10.73 19.97 -6.53
N PRO A 66 -10.89 19.30 -7.69
CA PRO A 66 -11.21 17.89 -7.70
C PRO A 66 -9.98 17.03 -7.36
N ARG A 67 -10.23 15.93 -6.65
CA ARG A 67 -9.24 14.96 -6.21
C ARG A 67 -9.67 13.57 -6.62
N ILE A 68 -8.73 12.79 -7.15
CA ILE A 68 -8.98 11.40 -7.52
C ILE A 68 -8.42 10.50 -6.43
N LEU A 69 -9.30 9.69 -5.85
CA LEU A 69 -8.93 8.63 -4.92
C LEU A 69 -8.63 7.36 -5.70
N ILE A 70 -7.41 6.86 -5.56
CA ILE A 70 -6.97 5.56 -6.08
C ILE A 70 -6.71 4.65 -4.88
N CYS A 71 -7.17 3.41 -4.93
CA CYS A 71 -6.99 2.41 -3.89
C CYS A 71 -6.09 1.30 -4.43
N HIS A 72 -5.05 0.94 -3.69
CA HIS A 72 -4.07 -0.06 -4.06
C HIS A 72 -3.99 -1.16 -3.02
N ASP A 73 -3.74 -2.38 -3.49
CA ASP A 73 -3.45 -3.57 -2.69
C ASP A 73 -2.97 -4.72 -3.60
N GLU A 74 -2.34 -5.72 -3.00
CA GLU A 74 -1.92 -6.95 -3.67
C GLU A 74 -2.71 -8.18 -3.19
N SER A 75 -3.02 -9.09 -4.11
CA SER A 75 -3.73 -10.33 -3.79
C SER A 75 -3.14 -11.55 -4.45
N THR A 76 -2.94 -12.60 -3.66
CA THR A 76 -2.57 -13.93 -4.17
C THR A 76 -3.81 -14.73 -4.58
N PHE A 77 -3.78 -15.25 -5.79
CA PHE A 77 -4.65 -16.32 -6.30
C PHE A 77 -3.86 -17.62 -6.33
N ARG A 78 -4.54 -18.75 -6.12
CA ARG A 78 -3.91 -20.06 -6.28
C ARG A 78 -4.77 -21.00 -7.09
N SER A 79 -4.14 -21.82 -7.93
CA SER A 79 -4.87 -22.70 -8.83
C SER A 79 -5.68 -23.74 -8.06
N GLY A 80 -5.30 -24.11 -6.83
CA GLY A 80 -6.11 -24.99 -5.99
C GLY A 80 -7.31 -24.33 -5.31
N GLU A 81 -7.53 -23.02 -5.44
CA GLU A 81 -8.68 -22.35 -4.81
C GLU A 81 -10.00 -22.74 -5.48
N MET A 82 -10.88 -23.42 -4.73
CA MET A 82 -12.18 -23.88 -5.21
C MET A 82 -13.27 -23.67 -4.16
N THR A 83 -14.53 -23.83 -4.54
CA THR A 83 -15.62 -23.94 -3.55
C THR A 83 -15.46 -25.20 -2.71
N SER A 84 -15.74 -25.07 -1.41
CA SER A 84 -15.75 -26.20 -0.46
C SER A 84 -16.95 -27.14 -0.65
N ARG A 85 -17.95 -26.73 -1.42
CA ARG A 85 -19.18 -27.48 -1.70
C ARG A 85 -19.42 -27.53 -3.21
N ARG A 86 -19.71 -28.72 -3.73
CA ARG A 86 -20.03 -28.95 -5.15
C ARG A 86 -21.12 -30.00 -5.29
N TRP A 87 -21.92 -29.84 -6.34
CA TRP A 87 -22.86 -30.85 -6.80
C TRP A 87 -22.11 -31.84 -7.68
N MET A 88 -22.26 -33.13 -7.42
CA MET A 88 -21.66 -34.21 -8.19
C MET A 88 -22.78 -35.11 -8.72
N SER A 89 -22.64 -35.61 -9.95
CA SER A 89 -23.47 -36.73 -10.41
C SER A 89 -22.99 -38.00 -9.71
N ASN A 90 -23.91 -38.94 -9.46
CA ASN A 90 -23.61 -40.17 -8.71
C ASN A 90 -22.51 -41.04 -9.36
N GLU A 91 -22.24 -40.85 -10.64
CA GLU A 91 -21.34 -41.71 -11.44
C GLU A 91 -19.95 -41.11 -11.67
N THR A 92 -19.72 -39.84 -11.33
CA THR A 92 -18.40 -39.21 -11.48
C THR A 92 -18.00 -38.50 -10.21
N ALA A 93 -17.03 -39.07 -9.50
CA ALA A 93 -16.30 -38.40 -8.42
C ALA A 93 -14.90 -38.02 -8.95
N PRO A 94 -14.74 -36.87 -9.64
CA PRO A 94 -13.42 -36.45 -10.11
C PRO A 94 -12.48 -36.26 -8.92
N PHE A 95 -11.29 -36.86 -9.00
CA PHE A 95 -10.25 -36.68 -8.00
C PHE A 95 -9.62 -35.30 -8.15
N PHE A 96 -9.62 -34.52 -7.07
CA PHE A 96 -8.96 -33.23 -7.01
C PHE A 96 -7.66 -33.33 -6.22
N SER A 97 -6.68 -32.52 -6.61
CA SER A 97 -5.46 -32.36 -5.84
C SER A 97 -5.78 -31.69 -4.50
N LYS A 98 -5.21 -32.23 -3.42
CA LYS A 98 -5.33 -31.67 -2.05
C LYS A 98 -4.43 -30.45 -1.83
N GLY A 99 -3.55 -30.15 -2.77
CA GLY A 99 -2.58 -29.05 -2.67
C GLY A 99 -3.22 -27.69 -2.99
N ARG A 100 -2.54 -26.62 -2.58
CA ARG A 100 -2.96 -25.25 -2.91
C ARG A 100 -2.76 -24.89 -4.39
N GLY A 101 -2.05 -25.72 -5.15
CA GLY A 101 -1.71 -25.45 -6.54
C GLY A 101 -0.69 -24.32 -6.69
N ARG A 102 -0.45 -23.89 -7.94
CA ARG A 102 0.46 -22.79 -8.27
C ARG A 102 -0.16 -21.46 -7.86
N SER A 103 0.65 -20.55 -7.33
CA SER A 103 0.22 -19.19 -6.98
C SER A 103 0.46 -18.21 -8.13
N LEU A 104 -0.32 -17.13 -8.11
CA LEU A 104 -0.13 -15.92 -8.90
C LEU A 104 -0.45 -14.73 -7.98
N MET A 105 0.52 -13.86 -7.73
CA MET A 105 0.27 -12.63 -6.98
C MET A 105 0.02 -11.49 -7.95
N LEU A 106 -1.13 -10.84 -7.77
CA LEU A 106 -1.59 -9.70 -8.58
C LEU A 106 -1.58 -8.45 -7.73
N SER A 107 -1.31 -7.33 -8.38
CA SER A 107 -1.30 -6.01 -7.77
C SER A 107 -2.02 -5.04 -8.70
N ASP A 108 -2.88 -4.18 -8.13
CA ASP A 108 -3.80 -3.38 -8.93
C ASP A 108 -4.22 -2.06 -8.26
N PHE A 109 -4.72 -1.15 -9.09
CA PHE A 109 -5.14 0.19 -8.69
C PHE A 109 -6.60 0.42 -9.04
N MET A 110 -7.47 0.45 -8.03
CA MET A 110 -8.89 0.73 -8.20
C MET A 110 -9.16 2.24 -8.08
N VAL A 111 -9.87 2.82 -9.06
CA VAL A 111 -10.05 4.28 -9.16
C VAL A 111 -11.48 4.70 -8.84
N CYS A 112 -11.63 5.72 -8.00
CA CYS A 112 -12.90 6.38 -7.71
C CYS A 112 -13.18 7.49 -8.74
N HIS A 113 -13.53 7.10 -9.97
CA HIS A 113 -13.79 8.07 -11.06
C HIS A 113 -14.82 7.53 -12.07
N PRO A 114 -15.62 8.41 -12.75
CA PRO A 114 -16.57 7.99 -13.77
C PRO A 114 -15.98 7.29 -14.99
N SER A 115 -14.69 7.48 -15.28
CA SER A 115 -14.00 6.83 -16.41
C SER A 115 -13.88 5.31 -16.26
N GLY A 116 -14.09 4.77 -15.05
CA GLY A 116 -14.06 3.34 -14.78
C GLY A 116 -13.26 2.99 -13.53
N PRO A 117 -13.36 1.72 -13.09
CA PRO A 117 -12.77 1.27 -11.83
C PRO A 117 -11.27 1.03 -11.88
N PHE A 118 -10.64 1.00 -13.06
CA PHE A 118 -9.23 0.64 -13.19
C PHE A 118 -8.48 1.71 -13.96
N PHE A 119 -7.24 1.97 -13.56
CA PHE A 119 -6.36 2.89 -14.26
C PHE A 119 -5.85 2.28 -15.58
N TYR A 120 -6.02 2.99 -16.68
CA TYR A 120 -5.48 2.64 -17.99
C TYR A 120 -5.22 3.90 -18.83
N LEU A 121 -4.28 3.79 -19.76
CA LEU A 121 -4.03 4.80 -20.78
C LEU A 121 -4.59 4.34 -22.14
N ASN A 122 -5.20 5.26 -22.89
CA ASN A 122 -5.51 5.00 -24.29
C ASN A 122 -4.24 4.99 -25.16
N GLU A 123 -4.34 4.61 -26.43
CA GLU A 123 -3.17 4.49 -27.32
C GLU A 123 -2.38 5.80 -27.46
N ASN A 124 -3.08 6.94 -27.58
CA ASN A 124 -2.44 8.24 -27.72
C ASN A 124 -1.75 8.68 -26.43
N GLU A 125 -2.39 8.45 -25.27
CA GLU A 125 -1.80 8.72 -23.95
C GLU A 125 -0.57 7.86 -23.71
N TRP A 126 -0.66 6.57 -24.04
CA TRP A 126 0.45 5.62 -23.92
C TRP A 126 1.63 6.02 -24.81
N HIS A 127 1.37 6.36 -26.06
CA HIS A 127 2.42 6.78 -27.00
C HIS A 127 3.19 8.01 -26.51
N LYS A 128 2.48 9.01 -25.96
CA LYS A 128 3.11 10.18 -25.33
C LYS A 128 3.92 9.79 -24.10
N THR A 129 3.40 8.87 -23.29
CA THR A 129 4.06 8.38 -22.07
C THR A 129 5.39 7.71 -22.40
N ILE A 130 5.42 6.74 -23.32
CA ILE A 130 6.64 6.01 -23.69
C ILE A 130 7.66 6.88 -24.43
N THR A 131 7.19 7.94 -25.12
CA THR A 131 8.08 8.93 -25.75
C THR A 131 8.87 9.72 -24.69
N LYS A 132 8.23 10.08 -23.57
CA LYS A 132 8.89 10.76 -22.46
C LYS A 132 9.65 9.80 -21.54
N TYR A 133 9.09 8.62 -21.31
CA TYR A 133 9.59 7.60 -20.37
C TYR A 133 9.80 6.26 -21.09
N PRO A 134 10.87 6.13 -21.90
CA PRO A 134 11.15 4.89 -22.65
C PRO A 134 11.51 3.72 -21.74
N ASP A 135 11.89 3.98 -20.48
CA ASP A 135 12.17 2.95 -19.48
C ASP A 135 10.95 2.09 -19.14
N LEU A 136 9.72 2.59 -19.39
CA LEU A 136 8.48 1.83 -19.17
C LEU A 136 8.32 0.62 -20.10
N LEU A 137 9.14 0.52 -21.15
CA LEU A 137 9.20 -0.60 -22.07
C LEU A 137 10.23 -1.66 -21.65
N GLN A 138 11.05 -1.39 -20.61
CA GLN A 138 12.04 -2.36 -20.16
C GLN A 138 11.37 -3.56 -19.49
N ASN A 139 11.88 -4.75 -19.81
CA ASN A 139 11.46 -5.98 -19.15
C ASN A 139 12.05 -6.01 -17.74
N ASN A 140 11.17 -5.99 -16.75
CA ASN A 140 11.50 -6.25 -15.35
C ASN A 140 10.87 -7.58 -14.94
N ASP A 141 11.17 -8.06 -13.72
CA ASP A 141 10.55 -9.29 -13.17
C ASP A 141 9.03 -9.15 -12.89
N ILE A 142 8.45 -8.00 -13.23
CA ILE A 142 7.05 -7.65 -13.04
C ILE A 142 6.34 -7.70 -14.40
N ASN A 143 5.33 -8.57 -14.52
CA ASN A 143 4.52 -8.70 -15.72
C ASN A 143 3.39 -7.68 -15.69
N TYR A 144 3.55 -6.56 -16.40
CA TYR A 144 2.52 -5.54 -16.51
C TYR A 144 1.47 -5.90 -17.57
N ILE A 145 0.21 -5.61 -17.29
CA ILE A 145 -0.83 -5.58 -18.33
C ILE A 145 -0.60 -4.35 -19.20
N ASP A 146 -0.72 -4.52 -20.52
CA ASP A 146 -0.48 -3.47 -21.52
C ASP A 146 -1.23 -2.17 -21.17
N ARG A 147 -0.54 -1.04 -21.28
CA ARG A 147 -1.06 0.32 -21.00
C ARG A 147 -1.66 0.54 -19.61
N THR A 148 -1.36 -0.33 -18.64
CA THR A 148 -1.76 -0.15 -17.24
C THR A 148 -0.57 -0.22 -16.28
N SER A 149 -0.84 -0.02 -15.00
CA SER A 149 0.08 -0.30 -13.89
C SER A 149 -0.31 -1.57 -13.12
N THR A 150 -1.35 -2.29 -13.57
CA THR A 150 -1.72 -3.60 -13.04
C THR A 150 -0.61 -4.59 -13.37
N ALA A 151 -0.20 -5.35 -12.37
CA ALA A 151 0.99 -6.17 -12.44
C ALA A 151 0.80 -7.55 -11.82
N ALA A 152 1.55 -8.53 -12.34
CA ALA A 152 1.66 -9.85 -11.75
C ALA A 152 3.13 -10.24 -11.57
N ILE A 153 3.48 -10.83 -10.43
CA ILE A 153 4.80 -11.40 -10.20
C ILE A 153 4.73 -12.93 -10.30
N ASN A 154 5.62 -13.47 -11.14
CA ASN A 154 5.94 -14.88 -11.39
C ASN A 154 4.80 -15.84 -11.80
N VAL A 155 5.03 -16.50 -12.94
CA VAL A 155 4.30 -17.66 -13.42
C VAL A 155 4.99 -18.93 -12.91
N GLY A 156 4.75 -19.34 -11.66
CA GLY A 156 5.15 -20.68 -11.15
C GLY A 156 6.20 -20.77 -10.05
N ALA A 157 6.70 -19.64 -9.53
CA ALA A 157 7.40 -19.59 -8.24
C ALA A 157 6.50 -18.85 -7.24
N ASP A 158 6.46 -19.26 -5.97
CA ASP A 158 5.72 -18.60 -4.87
C ASP A 158 6.36 -17.24 -4.52
N ALA A 159 6.38 -16.33 -5.49
CA ALA A 159 6.97 -15.02 -5.35
C ALA A 159 5.94 -13.98 -4.91
N TYR A 160 6.47 -12.90 -4.34
CA TYR A 160 5.70 -11.84 -3.72
C TYR A 160 6.23 -10.47 -4.15
N PHE A 161 5.38 -9.46 -4.04
CA PHE A 161 5.80 -8.06 -4.16
C PHE A 161 6.65 -7.69 -2.95
N ASP A 162 7.90 -7.32 -3.22
CA ASP A 162 8.82 -6.75 -2.25
C ASP A 162 8.86 -5.21 -2.35
N ASN A 163 9.67 -4.56 -1.52
CA ASN A 163 9.73 -3.10 -1.48
C ASN A 163 10.14 -2.48 -2.83
N GLU A 164 11.05 -3.11 -3.57
CA GLU A 164 11.60 -2.55 -4.81
C GLU A 164 10.63 -2.75 -5.98
N THR A 165 9.94 -3.89 -6.02
CA THR A 165 8.89 -4.17 -7.01
C THR A 165 7.66 -3.29 -6.80
N VAL A 166 7.23 -3.08 -5.54
CA VAL A 166 6.17 -2.11 -5.19
C VAL A 166 6.58 -0.70 -5.64
N LEU A 167 7.77 -0.23 -5.27
CA LEU A 167 8.23 1.10 -5.67
C LEU A 167 8.30 1.27 -7.18
N SER A 168 8.74 0.24 -7.90
CA SER A 168 8.78 0.23 -9.37
C SER A 168 7.38 0.33 -9.97
N GLN A 169 6.41 -0.38 -9.41
CA GLN A 169 5.02 -0.33 -9.86
C GLN A 169 4.39 1.05 -9.61
N PHE A 170 4.58 1.63 -8.43
CA PHE A 170 4.11 2.99 -8.13
C PHE A 170 4.78 4.04 -9.01
N HIS A 171 6.09 3.92 -9.24
CA HIS A 171 6.81 4.83 -10.13
C HIS A 171 6.26 4.77 -11.57
N ARG A 172 5.93 3.57 -12.07
CA ARG A 172 5.23 3.39 -13.34
C ARG A 172 3.89 4.10 -13.35
N LEU A 173 3.05 3.91 -12.33
CA LEU A 173 1.77 4.60 -12.21
C LEU A 173 1.93 6.12 -12.23
N PHE A 174 2.88 6.67 -11.46
CA PHE A 174 3.07 8.11 -11.34
C PHE A 174 3.47 8.75 -12.67
N LYS A 175 4.37 8.10 -13.41
CA LYS A 175 4.72 8.52 -14.78
C LYS A 175 3.52 8.50 -15.72
N MET A 176 2.67 7.48 -15.61
CA MET A 176 1.49 7.33 -16.48
C MET A 176 0.37 8.33 -16.13
N LEU A 177 0.18 8.66 -14.85
CA LEU A 177 -0.84 9.60 -14.38
C LEU A 177 -0.70 10.99 -15.03
N GLU A 178 0.54 11.44 -15.32
CA GLU A 178 0.80 12.71 -15.99
C GLU A 178 0.10 12.83 -17.36
N PHE A 179 -0.15 11.70 -18.03
CA PHE A 179 -0.72 11.66 -19.38
C PHE A 179 -2.21 11.33 -19.42
N LYS A 180 -2.82 10.97 -18.29
CA LYS A 180 -4.23 10.62 -18.25
C LYS A 180 -5.09 11.89 -18.38
N THR A 181 -5.68 12.07 -19.56
CA THR A 181 -6.43 13.28 -19.93
C THR A 181 -7.62 13.53 -19.01
N ASP A 182 -8.34 12.48 -18.63
CA ASP A 182 -9.47 12.55 -17.70
C ASP A 182 -9.06 13.07 -16.31
N TYR A 183 -7.78 12.94 -15.94
CA TYR A 183 -7.26 13.28 -14.60
C TYR A 183 -6.52 14.62 -14.61
N LYS A 184 -6.54 15.32 -15.74
CA LYS A 184 -5.94 16.65 -15.85
C LYS A 184 -6.57 17.59 -14.82
N ASP A 185 -5.74 18.43 -14.20
CA ASP A 185 -6.16 19.42 -13.19
C ASP A 185 -6.73 18.83 -11.89
N HIS A 186 -6.56 17.52 -11.66
CA HIS A 186 -6.91 16.87 -10.39
C HIS A 186 -5.67 16.70 -9.50
N ASP A 187 -5.84 16.79 -8.18
CA ASP A 187 -4.84 16.22 -7.27
C ASP A 187 -5.10 14.71 -7.11
N ILE A 188 -4.05 13.93 -6.86
CA ILE A 188 -4.15 12.48 -6.74
C ILE A 188 -3.84 12.05 -5.31
N ASP A 189 -4.75 11.25 -4.74
CA ASP A 189 -4.58 10.58 -3.46
C ASP A 189 -4.61 9.07 -3.66
N ILE A 190 -3.60 8.38 -3.14
CA ILE A 190 -3.50 6.93 -3.21
C ILE A 190 -3.59 6.33 -1.83
N LEU A 191 -4.65 5.55 -1.61
CA LEU A 191 -4.88 4.78 -0.41
C LEU A 191 -4.19 3.41 -0.54
N VAL A 192 -3.31 3.12 0.43
CA VAL A 192 -2.57 1.86 0.55
C VAL A 192 -2.81 1.25 1.93
N ASP A 193 -2.61 -0.05 2.07
CA ASP A 193 -2.58 -0.67 3.39
C ASP A 193 -1.32 -0.29 4.18
N ASN A 194 -1.33 -0.53 5.49
CA ASN A 194 -0.18 -0.26 6.37
C ASN A 194 0.79 -1.46 6.41
N ALA A 195 1.10 -2.06 5.25
CA ALA A 195 2.04 -3.15 5.13
C ALA A 195 3.49 -2.68 5.31
N ARG A 196 4.37 -3.61 5.67
CA ARG A 196 5.82 -3.35 5.77
C ARG A 196 6.43 -2.90 4.44
N THR A 197 5.87 -3.38 3.32
CA THR A 197 6.28 -3.01 1.95
C THR A 197 5.97 -1.56 1.63
N HIS A 198 4.76 -1.09 1.96
CA HIS A 198 4.35 0.30 1.76
C HIS A 198 4.95 1.29 2.76
N THR A 199 5.32 0.81 3.94
CA THR A 199 5.88 1.63 5.04
C THR A 199 7.41 1.56 5.14
N ALA A 200 8.07 0.93 4.17
CA ALA A 200 9.52 0.79 4.15
C ALA A 200 10.21 2.17 4.14
N ARG A 201 11.04 2.42 5.14
CA ARG A 201 11.86 3.64 5.25
C ARG A 201 13.23 3.42 4.64
N GLN A 202 13.93 4.51 4.32
CA GLN A 202 15.30 4.46 3.80
C GLN A 202 16.27 3.84 4.83
N TYR A 203 16.05 4.13 6.11
CA TYR A 203 16.80 3.56 7.23
C TYR A 203 15.97 3.60 8.52
N ASN A 204 16.33 2.74 9.49
CA ASN A 204 15.74 2.74 10.83
C ASN A 204 16.82 3.09 11.88
N LEU A 205 16.47 3.88 12.89
CA LEU A 205 17.34 4.16 14.05
C LEU A 205 17.88 2.89 14.72
N ASN A 206 17.13 1.79 14.66
CA ASN A 206 17.55 0.50 15.20
C ASN A 206 18.72 -0.14 14.45
N ASP A 207 18.97 0.27 13.20
CA ASP A 207 20.04 -0.26 12.37
C ASP A 207 21.39 0.42 12.66
N PHE A 208 21.37 1.58 13.33
CA PHE A 208 22.58 2.29 13.70
C PHE A 208 23.16 1.76 15.02
N GLY A 209 24.50 1.68 15.05
CA GLY A 209 25.27 1.44 16.25
C GLY A 209 25.58 2.73 17.01
N LYS A 210 25.98 2.57 18.28
CA LYS A 210 26.20 3.69 19.20
C LYS A 210 27.46 4.50 18.90
N ASN A 211 28.57 3.81 18.62
CA ASN A 211 29.93 4.37 18.65
C ASN A 211 30.48 4.58 17.23
N ILE A 212 31.58 5.33 17.12
CA ILE A 212 32.30 5.53 15.85
C ILE A 212 32.77 4.17 15.29
N GLY A 213 32.60 3.97 13.98
CA GLY A 213 32.96 2.73 13.29
C GLY A 213 32.00 1.57 13.52
N SER A 214 30.83 1.81 14.13
CA SER A 214 29.79 0.80 14.30
C SER A 214 28.82 0.76 13.11
N ARG A 215 27.84 -0.17 13.13
CA ARG A 215 26.90 -0.35 12.01
C ARG A 215 26.22 0.99 11.65
N CYS A 216 26.22 1.31 10.36
CA CYS A 216 25.52 2.47 9.80
C CYS A 216 24.92 2.05 8.46
N PRO A 217 23.59 2.15 8.28
CA PRO A 217 22.91 1.65 7.08
C PRO A 217 23.01 2.60 5.88
N VAL A 218 23.41 3.85 6.09
CA VAL A 218 23.40 4.90 5.05
C VAL A 218 24.63 5.78 5.11
N ASP A 219 25.10 6.22 3.95
CA ASP A 219 26.23 7.14 3.83
C ASP A 219 25.84 8.58 4.17
N VAL A 220 24.59 8.93 3.90
CA VAL A 220 24.07 10.29 4.02
C VAL A 220 22.66 10.26 4.58
N ILE A 221 22.39 11.12 5.56
CA ILE A 221 21.06 11.43 6.07
C ILE A 221 20.63 12.76 5.46
N GLU A 222 19.54 12.74 4.70
CA GLU A 222 18.90 13.94 4.18
C GLU A 222 17.63 14.22 4.99
N HIS A 223 17.48 15.47 5.43
CA HIS A 223 16.30 15.91 6.16
C HIS A 223 15.93 17.33 5.78
N TYR A 224 14.70 17.74 6.05
CA TYR A 224 14.24 19.10 5.81
C TYR A 224 14.11 19.81 7.16
N ASP A 225 14.46 21.09 7.23
CA ASP A 225 14.21 21.90 8.42
C ASP A 225 12.80 22.52 8.41
N GLU A 226 12.48 23.29 9.44
CA GLU A 226 11.17 23.94 9.61
C GLU A 226 10.79 24.90 8.45
N ASN A 227 11.76 25.31 7.63
CA ASN A 227 11.56 26.15 6.45
C ASN A 227 11.57 25.36 5.14
N ASP A 228 11.45 24.03 5.20
CA ASP A 228 11.51 23.12 4.04
C ASP A 228 12.85 23.17 3.30
N ILE A 229 13.94 23.61 3.96
CA ILE A 229 15.29 23.63 3.39
C ILE A 229 15.94 22.26 3.61
N LYS A 230 16.42 21.66 2.53
CA LYS A 230 17.14 20.39 2.56
C LYS A 230 18.49 20.54 3.28
N LYS A 231 18.66 19.81 4.38
CA LYS A 231 19.90 19.62 5.13
C LYS A 231 20.42 18.20 4.92
N THR A 232 21.74 18.08 4.95
CA THR A 232 22.43 16.83 4.63
C THR A 232 23.52 16.56 5.66
N ILE A 233 23.47 15.38 6.27
CA ILE A 233 24.41 14.93 7.29
C ILE A 233 25.19 13.76 6.70
N GLN A 234 26.51 13.94 6.59
CA GLN A 234 27.41 12.87 6.18
C GLN A 234 27.59 11.89 7.34
N CYS A 235 27.28 10.62 7.13
CA CYS A 235 27.37 9.56 8.14
C CYS A 235 28.78 8.99 8.29
N PHE A 236 29.75 9.43 7.48
CA PHE A 236 31.14 9.00 7.54
C PHE A 236 32.06 10.22 7.73
N PHE A 237 33.18 10.02 8.42
CA PHE A 237 34.19 11.07 8.55
C PHE A 237 34.97 11.24 7.25
N SER A 238 34.97 12.46 6.71
CA SER A 238 35.72 12.81 5.49
C SER A 238 37.22 12.98 5.75
N SER A 239 37.62 13.39 6.97
CA SER A 239 39.00 13.66 7.35
C SER A 239 39.25 13.39 8.84
N GLY A 240 40.53 13.34 9.24
CA GLY A 240 40.96 13.16 10.63
C GLY A 240 41.23 11.71 11.06
N PRO A 241 41.45 11.45 12.36
CA PRO A 241 41.87 10.13 12.89
C PRO A 241 40.83 9.02 12.75
N HIS A 242 39.62 9.37 12.30
CA HIS A 242 38.52 8.45 12.07
C HIS A 242 38.04 8.44 10.62
N GLN A 243 38.87 8.89 9.67
CA GLN A 243 38.55 8.89 8.24
C GLN A 243 38.00 7.53 7.78
N ASN A 244 36.94 7.56 6.96
CA ASN A 244 36.20 6.40 6.45
C ASN A 244 35.52 5.53 7.52
N LYS A 245 35.54 5.92 8.80
CA LYS A 245 34.70 5.29 9.83
C LYS A 245 33.33 5.94 9.86
N SER A 246 32.32 5.14 10.17
CA SER A 246 30.95 5.62 10.37
C SER A 246 30.83 6.45 11.64
N LYS A 247 30.00 7.49 11.59
CA LYS A 247 29.55 8.27 12.72
C LYS A 247 28.41 7.50 13.39
N GLY A 248 28.69 6.85 14.51
CA GLY A 248 27.63 6.22 15.31
C GLY A 248 26.64 7.26 15.85
N LEU A 249 25.52 6.80 16.41
CA LEU A 249 24.44 7.68 16.90
C LEU A 249 24.93 8.75 17.89
N LEU A 250 25.95 8.47 18.69
CA LEU A 250 26.47 9.42 19.68
C LEU A 250 27.17 10.61 19.00
N GLN A 251 27.84 10.35 17.87
CA GLN A 251 28.45 11.41 17.07
C GLN A 251 27.37 12.19 16.30
N LEU A 252 26.40 11.50 15.71
CA LEU A 252 25.29 12.13 14.99
C LEU A 252 24.47 13.05 15.91
N ALA A 253 24.17 12.60 17.13
CA ALA A 253 23.47 13.42 18.13
C ALA A 253 24.25 14.70 18.51
N LYS A 254 25.58 14.64 18.59
CA LYS A 254 26.41 15.82 18.83
C LYS A 254 26.38 16.80 17.65
N GLU A 255 26.41 16.29 16.42
CA GLU A 255 26.32 17.11 15.20
C GLU A 255 24.93 17.77 15.05
N LEU A 256 23.89 17.13 15.57
CA LEU A 256 22.53 17.66 15.68
C LEU A 256 22.33 18.57 16.90
N ASN A 257 23.36 18.83 17.70
CA ASN A 257 23.30 19.63 18.94
C ASN A 257 22.29 19.12 19.98
N ILE A 258 22.03 17.81 20.03
CA ILE A 258 21.14 17.20 21.02
C ILE A 258 21.88 17.08 22.35
N ILE A 259 21.25 17.55 23.42
CA ILE A 259 21.80 17.49 24.78
C ILE A 259 21.74 16.04 25.27
N LEU A 260 22.90 15.40 25.38
CA LEU A 260 23.02 14.01 25.82
C LEU A 260 23.32 13.92 27.33
N PRO A 261 22.71 12.96 28.05
CA PRO A 261 23.09 12.68 29.44
C PRO A 261 24.48 12.04 29.52
N ALA A 262 25.20 12.29 30.63
CA ALA A 262 26.59 11.84 30.83
C ALA A 262 26.81 10.33 30.65
N LYS A 263 25.80 9.52 30.97
CA LYS A 263 25.73 8.08 30.65
C LYS A 263 24.45 7.78 29.89
N CYS A 264 24.48 7.93 28.57
CA CYS A 264 23.36 7.59 27.71
C CYS A 264 23.44 6.11 27.29
N SER A 265 22.39 5.31 27.52
CA SER A 265 22.26 3.97 26.93
C SER A 265 21.95 4.08 25.43
N LEU A 266 22.06 2.96 24.68
CA LEU A 266 21.66 2.94 23.27
C LEU A 266 20.15 3.13 23.10
N SER A 267 19.32 2.64 24.04
CA SER A 267 17.86 2.83 23.97
C SER A 267 17.47 4.28 24.20
N GLN A 268 18.04 4.94 25.21
CA GLN A 268 17.82 6.35 25.50
C GLN A 268 18.27 7.24 24.33
N LEU A 269 19.38 6.89 23.70
CA LEU A 269 19.89 7.64 22.54
C LEU A 269 18.92 7.55 21.35
N ARG A 270 18.32 6.38 21.12
CA ARG A 270 17.33 6.18 20.06
C ARG A 270 16.04 6.94 20.35
N GLU A 271 15.60 7.00 21.60
CA GLU A 271 14.43 7.75 22.03
C GLU A 271 14.63 9.26 21.88
N LEU A 272 15.80 9.79 22.26
CA LEU A 272 16.12 11.20 22.05
C LEU A 272 16.19 11.56 20.55
N LEU A 273 16.75 10.67 19.73
CA LEU A 273 16.89 10.90 18.30
C LEU A 273 15.59 10.66 17.52
N SER A 274 14.62 9.89 18.05
CA SER A 274 13.38 9.60 17.31
C SER A 274 12.49 10.82 17.10
N GLU A 275 12.63 11.84 17.95
CA GLU A 275 11.92 13.11 17.83
C GLU A 275 12.60 14.07 16.85
N ASP A 276 13.85 13.82 16.48
CA ASP A 276 14.59 14.71 15.59
C ASP A 276 14.13 14.54 14.12
N PRO A 277 13.89 15.63 13.37
CA PRO A 277 13.50 15.58 11.96
C PRO A 277 14.43 14.74 11.08
N ALA A 278 15.72 14.64 11.45
CA ALA A 278 16.69 13.81 10.74
C ALA A 278 16.38 12.31 10.80
N PHE A 279 15.64 11.85 11.81
CA PHE A 279 15.29 10.44 11.97
C PHE A 279 13.79 10.15 11.87
N GLN A 280 12.96 11.18 11.74
CA GLN A 280 11.55 11.07 11.34
C GLN A 280 11.42 10.87 9.82
N THR A 281 12.09 9.84 9.30
CA THR A 281 12.10 9.58 7.86
C THR A 281 10.71 9.19 7.37
N LYS A 282 10.26 9.90 6.33
CA LYS A 282 9.15 9.46 5.49
C LYS A 282 9.52 8.15 4.80
N THR A 283 8.49 7.40 4.42
CA THR A 283 8.65 6.15 3.71
C THR A 283 9.25 6.40 2.32
N LYS A 284 9.90 5.38 1.74
CA LYS A 284 10.40 5.44 0.36
C LYS A 284 9.28 5.80 -0.61
N LEU A 285 8.09 5.26 -0.37
CA LEU A 285 6.91 5.48 -1.20
C LEU A 285 6.41 6.93 -1.12
N GLU A 286 6.31 7.52 0.08
CA GLU A 286 5.94 8.93 0.25
C GLU A 286 6.96 9.89 -0.39
N ASN A 287 8.25 9.58 -0.25
CA ASN A 287 9.31 10.37 -0.88
C ASN A 287 9.19 10.35 -2.40
N LEU A 288 8.92 9.18 -2.98
CA LEU A 288 8.65 9.04 -4.41
C LEU A 288 7.36 9.78 -4.81
N ALA A 289 6.28 9.65 -4.04
CA ALA A 289 5.02 10.32 -4.35
C ALA A 289 5.15 11.86 -4.31
N LYS A 290 5.96 12.40 -3.39
CA LYS A 290 6.24 13.84 -3.28
C LYS A 290 6.87 14.40 -4.57
N THR A 291 7.70 13.64 -5.28
CA THR A 291 8.32 14.12 -6.54
C THR A 291 7.31 14.27 -7.69
N PHE A 292 6.14 13.63 -7.58
CA PHE A 292 5.04 13.70 -8.54
C PHE A 292 3.83 14.49 -8.01
N ASN A 293 3.94 15.15 -6.86
CA ASN A 293 2.83 15.85 -6.20
C ASN A 293 1.60 14.95 -5.93
N ILE A 294 1.87 13.70 -5.54
CA ILE A 294 0.86 12.68 -5.19
C ILE A 294 0.88 12.47 -3.67
N ASN A 295 -0.29 12.35 -3.05
CA ASN A 295 -0.38 12.04 -1.62
C ASN A 295 -0.65 10.56 -1.40
N ILE A 296 0.08 9.97 -0.45
CA ILE A 296 -0.14 8.59 0.00
C ILE A 296 -0.92 8.65 1.31
N ILE A 297 -2.01 7.88 1.37
CA ILE A 297 -2.85 7.71 2.55
C ILE A 297 -2.71 6.27 3.00
N TYR A 298 -2.25 6.06 4.24
CA TYR A 298 -2.17 4.72 4.82
C TYR A 298 -3.46 4.38 5.54
N SER A 299 -4.03 3.22 5.26
CA SER A 299 -5.17 2.72 6.04
C SER A 299 -4.79 2.45 7.50
N PRO A 300 -5.72 2.59 8.45
CA PRO A 300 -5.50 2.14 9.81
C PRO A 300 -5.22 0.63 9.85
N LYS A 301 -4.31 0.22 10.72
CA LYS A 301 -3.95 -1.21 10.84
C LYS A 301 -5.17 -2.05 11.20
N PHE A 302 -5.33 -3.17 10.49
CA PHE A 302 -6.41 -4.15 10.68
C PHE A 302 -7.82 -3.67 10.26
N HIS A 303 -7.91 -2.64 9.42
CA HIS A 303 -9.17 -2.12 8.88
C HIS A 303 -9.27 -2.29 7.36
N CYS A 304 -9.37 -3.54 6.89
CA CYS A 304 -9.48 -3.82 5.44
C CYS A 304 -10.80 -3.29 4.84
N GLU A 305 -11.85 -3.11 5.64
CA GLU A 305 -13.11 -2.48 5.23
C GLU A 305 -12.95 -1.01 4.81
N LEU A 306 -11.82 -0.38 5.17
CA LEU A 306 -11.46 0.96 4.77
C LEU A 306 -10.66 1.00 3.46
N ASN A 307 -10.33 -0.13 2.84
CA ASN A 307 -9.70 -0.15 1.52
C ASN A 307 -10.65 -0.80 0.49
N PRO A 308 -11.33 -0.01 -0.36
CA PRO A 308 -12.31 -0.50 -1.33
C PRO A 308 -11.84 -1.68 -2.20
N ILE A 309 -10.55 -1.72 -2.54
CA ILE A 309 -9.98 -2.78 -3.41
C ILE A 309 -10.04 -4.18 -2.77
N GLU A 310 -10.14 -4.27 -1.44
CA GLU A 310 -10.37 -5.55 -0.75
C GLU A 310 -11.70 -6.20 -1.18
N GLY A 311 -12.70 -5.35 -1.47
CA GLY A 311 -13.98 -5.79 -2.03
C GLY A 311 -13.86 -6.30 -3.47
N LEU A 312 -12.97 -5.71 -4.28
CA LEU A 312 -12.62 -6.22 -5.61
C LEU A 312 -12.03 -7.63 -5.49
N TRP A 313 -11.01 -7.81 -4.65
CA TRP A 313 -10.38 -9.11 -4.46
C TRP A 313 -11.35 -10.18 -3.96
N CYS A 314 -12.24 -9.83 -3.04
CA CYS A 314 -13.30 -10.71 -2.59
C CYS A 314 -14.22 -11.15 -3.74
N ASN A 315 -14.63 -10.21 -4.61
CA ASN A 315 -15.49 -10.51 -5.76
C ASN A 315 -14.77 -11.44 -6.77
N MET A 316 -13.55 -11.08 -7.15
CA MET A 316 -12.75 -11.82 -8.12
C MET A 316 -12.45 -13.24 -7.62
N LYS A 317 -11.99 -13.40 -6.37
CA LYS A 317 -11.73 -14.73 -5.78
C LYS A 317 -12.99 -15.58 -5.72
N ARG A 318 -14.15 -15.00 -5.42
CA ARG A 318 -15.43 -15.72 -5.46
C ARG A 318 -15.76 -16.19 -6.88
N PHE A 319 -15.56 -15.33 -7.88
CA PHE A 319 -15.79 -15.67 -9.28
C PHE A 319 -14.92 -16.85 -9.73
N VAL A 320 -13.62 -16.78 -9.43
CA VAL A 320 -12.63 -17.83 -9.74
C VAL A 320 -12.99 -19.13 -9.03
N ARG A 321 -13.21 -19.12 -7.71
CA ARG A 321 -13.48 -20.34 -6.92
C ARG A 321 -14.68 -21.14 -7.41
N GLN A 322 -15.70 -20.47 -7.95
CA GLN A 322 -16.92 -21.10 -8.48
C GLN A 322 -16.72 -21.81 -9.82
N ARG A 323 -15.67 -21.47 -10.57
CA ARG A 323 -15.46 -21.89 -11.96
C ARG A 323 -14.13 -22.60 -12.20
N ASN A 324 -13.20 -22.51 -11.24
CA ASN A 324 -11.88 -23.07 -11.34
C ASN A 324 -11.91 -24.61 -11.36
N ASP A 325 -11.01 -25.22 -12.12
CA ASP A 325 -10.85 -26.67 -12.35
C ASP A 325 -9.52 -27.21 -11.78
N GLN A 326 -8.81 -26.38 -11.00
CA GLN A 326 -7.46 -26.59 -10.47
C GLN A 326 -6.30 -26.42 -11.46
N GLN A 327 -6.58 -26.13 -12.73
CA GLN A 327 -5.56 -25.86 -13.72
C GLN A 327 -5.12 -24.41 -13.66
N TYR A 328 -3.80 -24.20 -13.72
CA TYR A 328 -3.22 -22.86 -13.63
C TYR A 328 -3.68 -21.96 -14.78
N ASN A 329 -3.69 -22.46 -16.01
CA ASN A 329 -4.10 -21.69 -17.19
C ASN A 329 -5.59 -21.29 -17.11
N THR A 330 -6.45 -22.18 -16.64
CA THR A 330 -7.87 -21.87 -16.39
C THR A 330 -8.01 -20.77 -15.34
N MET A 331 -7.26 -20.84 -14.23
CA MET A 331 -7.26 -19.79 -13.21
C MET A 331 -6.89 -18.42 -13.79
N VAL A 332 -5.82 -18.34 -14.61
CA VAL A 332 -5.39 -17.08 -15.23
C VAL A 332 -6.50 -16.48 -16.10
N LEU A 333 -7.14 -17.29 -16.95
CA LEU A 333 -8.27 -16.85 -17.77
C LEU A 333 -9.46 -16.39 -16.92
N LEU A 334 -9.76 -17.10 -15.83
CA LEU A 334 -10.85 -16.73 -14.91
C LEU A 334 -10.59 -15.43 -14.17
N ILE A 335 -9.33 -15.10 -13.87
CA ILE A 335 -8.95 -13.84 -13.24
C ILE A 335 -9.27 -12.68 -14.19
N GLU A 336 -8.87 -12.77 -15.46
CA GLU A 336 -9.18 -11.76 -16.48
C GLU A 336 -10.71 -11.58 -16.63
N GLN A 337 -11.44 -12.70 -16.79
CA GLN A 337 -12.91 -12.67 -16.88
C GLN A 337 -13.57 -12.09 -15.62
N SER A 338 -13.00 -12.34 -14.44
CA SER A 338 -13.53 -11.81 -13.19
C SER A 338 -13.38 -10.29 -13.09
N ARG A 339 -12.32 -9.72 -13.68
CA ARG A 339 -12.10 -8.28 -13.78
C ARG A 339 -13.18 -7.65 -14.66
N ASP A 340 -13.44 -8.21 -15.83
CA ASP A 340 -14.50 -7.72 -16.73
C ASP A 340 -15.88 -7.85 -16.09
N HIS A 341 -16.15 -8.97 -15.43
CA HIS A 341 -17.39 -9.16 -14.68
C HIS A 341 -17.58 -8.09 -13.61
N PHE A 342 -16.53 -7.75 -12.87
CA PHE A 342 -16.56 -6.71 -11.83
C PHE A 342 -16.94 -5.33 -12.38
N VAL A 343 -16.41 -4.96 -13.55
CA VAL A 343 -16.80 -3.72 -14.26
C VAL A 343 -18.27 -3.78 -14.66
N ASN A 344 -18.70 -4.88 -15.29
CA ASN A 344 -20.06 -5.02 -15.84
C ASN A 344 -21.18 -4.97 -14.81
N ILE A 345 -20.92 -5.35 -13.55
CA ILE A 345 -21.92 -5.32 -12.47
C ILE A 345 -21.90 -4.02 -11.65
N ASP A 346 -21.07 -3.05 -12.02
CA ASP A 346 -20.91 -1.76 -11.34
C ASP A 346 -20.62 -1.89 -9.82
N LEU A 347 -19.95 -2.97 -9.41
CA LEU A 347 -19.73 -3.25 -7.98
C LEU A 347 -18.79 -2.22 -7.34
N TYR A 348 -17.83 -1.67 -8.09
CA TYR A 348 -16.92 -0.62 -7.61
C TYR A 348 -17.67 0.60 -7.07
N LYS A 349 -18.76 1.03 -7.72
CA LYS A 349 -19.58 2.16 -7.25
C LYS A 349 -20.17 1.88 -5.87
N LYS A 350 -20.66 0.64 -5.65
CA LYS A 350 -21.19 0.20 -4.35
C LYS A 350 -20.08 0.13 -3.29
N LEU A 351 -18.87 -0.30 -3.68
CA LEU A 351 -17.72 -0.35 -2.78
C LEU A 351 -17.27 1.05 -2.34
N PHE A 352 -17.16 2.01 -3.27
CA PHE A 352 -16.85 3.41 -2.91
C PHE A 352 -17.95 4.05 -2.07
N ARG A 353 -19.23 3.80 -2.38
CA ARG A 353 -20.34 4.26 -1.52
C ARG A 353 -20.20 3.72 -0.09
N ARG A 354 -19.97 2.41 0.05
CA ARG A 354 -19.74 1.78 1.36
C ARG A 354 -18.54 2.39 2.07
N PHE A 355 -17.43 2.61 1.38
CA PHE A 355 -16.24 3.24 1.95
C PHE A 355 -16.54 4.60 2.56
N TRP A 356 -17.23 5.49 1.83
CA TRP A 356 -17.59 6.80 2.35
C TRP A 356 -18.55 6.73 3.54
N GLN A 357 -19.51 5.80 3.53
CA GLN A 357 -20.40 5.55 4.67
C GLN A 357 -19.61 5.06 5.89
N THR A 358 -18.65 4.17 5.69
CA THR A 358 -17.76 3.69 6.76
C THR A 358 -16.90 4.83 7.32
N CYS A 359 -16.36 5.70 6.47
CA CYS A 359 -15.60 6.88 6.91
C CYS A 359 -16.44 7.84 7.78
N GLU A 360 -17.71 8.05 7.41
CA GLU A 360 -18.64 8.85 8.20
C GLU A 360 -18.99 8.19 9.52
N ALA A 361 -19.29 6.89 9.51
CA ALA A 361 -19.61 6.13 10.72
C ALA A 361 -18.48 6.11 11.76
N TYR A 362 -17.22 6.27 11.34
CA TYR A 362 -16.07 6.35 12.23
C TYR A 362 -15.71 7.77 12.68
N ARG A 363 -16.38 8.80 12.15
CA ARG A 363 -16.17 10.18 12.57
C ARG A 363 -16.78 10.45 13.95
N ASP A 364 -17.95 9.86 14.20
CA ASP A 364 -18.68 9.94 15.47
C ASP A 364 -18.09 8.97 16.50
#